data_AF-A0A9W7MGG2-F1
#
_entry.id   AF-A0A9W7MGG2-F1
#
_cell.length_a   1.000
_cell.length_b   1.000
_cell.length_c   1.000
_cell.angle_alpha   90.00
_cell.angle_beta   90.00
_cell.angle_gamma   90.00
#
_symmetry.space_group_name_H-M   'P 1'
#
loop_
_entity.id
_entity.type
_entity.pdbx_description
1 polymer ?
#
loop_
_entity_poly.entity_id
_entity_poly.type
_entity_poly.pdbx_seq_one_letter_code
_entity_poly.pdbx_strand_id
1 'polypeptide(L)'
;MDKGTDAVDILEGKAYKLQFPWIGVVNRSQADINKSVDMIAARRREREYFQNSPEYSHLARRMGSEHLGKVLSKHLETVIKSRIPSLQSLINKTILELETELNRLGKPIATDAGVRV
;
A
#
# COMPACT_ATOMS: atom_id res chain seq x y z
N MET A 1 5.06 -26.22 9.51
CA MET A 1 4.20 -26.39 10.69
C MET A 1 4.34 -27.81 11.13
N ASP A 2 4.43 -28.02 12.44
CA ASP A 2 4.50 -29.36 12.98
C ASP A 2 3.18 -30.07 12.73
N LYS A 3 3.26 -31.39 12.59
CA LYS A 3 2.07 -32.20 12.32
C LYS A 3 1.06 -32.02 13.47
N GLY A 4 -0.16 -31.61 13.12
CA GLY A 4 -1.23 -31.32 14.10
C GLY A 4 -1.28 -29.88 14.59
N THR A 5 -0.52 -28.96 13.98
CA THR A 5 -0.60 -27.51 14.27
C THR A 5 -1.09 -26.73 13.06
N ASP A 6 -1.89 -25.70 13.32
CA ASP A 6 -2.39 -24.77 12.30
C ASP A 6 -2.38 -23.32 12.83
N ALA A 7 -2.63 -22.37 11.93
CA ALA A 7 -2.69 -20.94 12.24
C ALA A 7 -4.11 -20.36 12.03
N VAL A 8 -5.16 -21.18 12.06
CA VAL A 8 -6.53 -20.77 11.72
C VAL A 8 -7.00 -19.65 12.64
N ASP A 9 -6.81 -19.77 13.95
CA ASP A 9 -7.26 -18.75 14.91
C ASP A 9 -6.59 -17.39 14.70
N ILE A 10 -5.33 -17.38 14.24
CA ILE A 10 -4.62 -16.15 13.88
C ILE A 10 -5.18 -15.60 12.56
N LEU A 11 -5.28 -16.44 11.53
CA LEU A 11 -5.78 -16.04 10.21
C LEU A 11 -7.26 -15.62 10.24
N GLU A 12 -8.03 -16.04 11.23
CA GLU A 12 -9.39 -15.60 11.54
C GLU A 12 -9.46 -14.34 12.40
N GLY A 13 -8.34 -13.90 12.96
CA GLY A 13 -8.27 -12.75 13.85
C GLY A 13 -8.91 -13.01 15.22
N LYS A 14 -9.15 -14.27 15.58
CA LYS A 14 -9.67 -14.69 16.88
C LYS A 14 -8.59 -14.57 17.96
N ALA A 15 -7.36 -14.97 17.63
CA ALA A 15 -6.23 -14.86 18.55
C ALA A 15 -5.77 -13.40 18.72
N TYR A 16 -5.64 -12.66 17.61
CA TYR A 16 -5.23 -11.27 17.60
C TYR A 16 -6.01 -10.47 16.55
N LYS A 17 -6.73 -9.45 17.00
CA LYS A 17 -7.52 -8.57 16.14
C LYS A 17 -6.66 -7.41 15.64
N LEU A 18 -6.52 -7.29 14.33
CA LEU A 18 -5.81 -6.20 13.67
C LEU A 18 -6.78 -5.24 12.98
N GLN A 19 -6.33 -4.02 12.71
CA GLN A 19 -7.07 -3.06 11.88
C GLN A 19 -7.25 -3.57 10.44
N PHE A 20 -6.23 -4.26 9.91
CA PHE A 20 -6.28 -4.93 8.61
C PHE A 20 -6.25 -6.45 8.82
N PRO A 21 -7.09 -7.22 8.11
CA PRO A 21 -7.14 -8.67 8.30
C PRO A 21 -5.80 -9.35 7.99
N TRP A 22 -5.55 -10.47 8.66
CA TRP A 22 -4.45 -11.37 8.33
C TRP A 22 -4.65 -12.00 6.95
N ILE A 23 -3.57 -12.08 6.17
CA ILE A 23 -3.54 -12.72 4.85
C ILE A 23 -2.34 -13.68 4.83
N GLY A 24 -2.61 -14.97 4.82
CA GLY A 24 -1.61 -16.03 4.67
C GLY A 24 -1.13 -16.15 3.24
N VAL A 25 0.16 -16.40 3.06
CA VAL A 25 0.80 -16.63 1.75
C VAL A 25 1.68 -17.87 1.81
N VAL A 26 1.80 -18.59 0.69
CA VAL A 26 2.69 -19.74 0.55
C VAL A 26 3.71 -19.43 -0.55
N ASN A 27 4.96 -19.35 -0.13
CA ASN A 27 6.08 -19.03 -1.00
C ASN A 27 6.75 -20.29 -1.55
N ARG A 28 7.64 -20.10 -2.52
CA ARG A 28 8.54 -21.16 -3.00
C ARG A 28 9.45 -21.62 -1.86
N SER A 29 9.63 -22.93 -1.73
CA SER A 29 10.64 -23.50 -0.85
C SER A 29 12.05 -23.32 -1.42
N GLN A 30 13.08 -23.58 -0.61
CA GLN A 30 14.46 -23.57 -1.12
C GLN A 30 14.68 -24.58 -2.25
N ALA A 31 14.05 -25.75 -2.18
CA ALA A 31 14.12 -26.75 -3.23
C ALA A 31 13.45 -26.27 -4.53
N ASP A 32 12.33 -25.55 -4.43
CA ASP A 32 11.67 -24.95 -5.60
C ASP A 32 12.53 -23.86 -6.24
N ILE A 33 13.22 -23.05 -5.42
CA ILE A 33 14.15 -22.02 -5.90
C ILE A 33 15.33 -22.67 -6.64
N ASN A 34 15.93 -23.70 -6.05
CA ASN A 34 17.06 -24.43 -6.66
C ASN A 34 16.67 -25.10 -8.00
N LYS A 35 15.40 -25.50 -8.14
CA LYS A 35 14.83 -26.05 -9.37
C LYS A 35 14.30 -24.98 -10.33
N SER A 36 14.48 -23.69 -10.01
CA SER A 36 13.97 -22.56 -10.78
C SER A 36 12.48 -22.68 -11.10
N VAL A 37 11.68 -23.14 -10.14
CA VAL A 37 10.24 -23.26 -10.33
C VAL A 37 9.65 -21.89 -10.65
N ASP A 38 8.92 -21.87 -11.77
CA ASP A 38 8.26 -20.68 -12.29
C ASP A 38 7.26 -20.08 -11.28
N MET A 39 7.14 -18.75 -11.31
CA MET A 39 6.27 -18.03 -10.39
C MET A 39 4.78 -18.27 -10.64
N ILE A 40 4.36 -18.47 -11.90
CA ILE A 40 2.95 -18.80 -12.21
C ILE A 40 2.62 -20.18 -11.63
N ALA A 41 3.53 -21.14 -11.80
CA ALA A 41 3.38 -22.46 -11.19
C ALA A 41 3.34 -22.39 -9.65
N ALA A 42 4.19 -21.57 -9.03
CA ALA A 42 4.18 -21.35 -7.58
C ALA A 42 2.85 -20.73 -7.10
N ARG A 43 2.31 -19.75 -7.84
CA ARG A 43 1.03 -19.12 -7.52
C ARG A 43 -0.16 -20.07 -7.68
N ARG A 44 -0.12 -20.96 -8.69
CA ARG A 44 -1.12 -22.02 -8.83
C ARG A 44 -1.08 -22.98 -7.64
N ARG A 45 0.10 -23.44 -7.23
CA ARG A 45 0.27 -24.30 -6.05
C ARG A 45 -0.19 -23.63 -4.76
N GLU A 46 0.08 -22.33 -4.58
CA GLU A 46 -0.44 -21.56 -3.43
C GLU A 46 -1.98 -21.57 -3.40
N ARG A 47 -2.62 -21.36 -4.56
CA ARG A 47 -4.08 -21.38 -4.67
C ARG A 47 -4.65 -22.77 -4.35
N GLU A 48 -4.05 -23.83 -4.92
CA GLU A 48 -4.43 -25.22 -4.66
C GLU A 48 -4.25 -25.59 -3.18
N TYR A 49 -3.16 -25.14 -2.54
CA TYR A 49 -2.93 -25.34 -1.12
C TYR A 49 -4.09 -24.80 -0.29
N PHE A 50 -4.40 -23.51 -0.45
CA PHE A 50 -5.49 -22.91 0.32
C PHE A 50 -6.86 -23.49 0.00
N GLN A 51 -7.11 -23.94 -1.23
CA GLN A 51 -8.39 -24.56 -1.62
C GLN A 51 -8.57 -25.97 -1.07
N ASN A 52 -7.50 -26.76 -1.04
CA ASN A 52 -7.56 -28.19 -0.73
C ASN A 52 -7.17 -28.53 0.71
N SER A 53 -6.52 -27.60 1.43
CA SER A 53 -6.20 -27.79 2.86
C SER A 53 -7.48 -27.82 3.70
N PRO A 54 -7.74 -28.92 4.44
CA PRO A 54 -8.92 -29.03 5.30
C PRO A 54 -9.08 -27.85 6.26
N GLU A 55 -7.98 -27.37 6.84
CA GLU A 55 -7.94 -26.32 7.84
C GLU A 55 -8.14 -24.92 7.24
N TYR A 56 -7.87 -24.71 5.94
CA TYR A 56 -7.84 -23.37 5.33
C TYR A 56 -8.80 -23.18 4.15
N SER A 57 -9.47 -24.25 3.69
CA SER A 57 -10.38 -24.22 2.54
C SER A 57 -11.46 -23.14 2.63
N HIS A 58 -12.04 -22.94 3.81
CA HIS A 58 -13.04 -21.90 4.06
C HIS A 58 -12.47 -20.48 4.01
N LEU A 59 -11.15 -20.33 4.15
CA LEU A 59 -10.44 -19.05 4.07
C LEU A 59 -9.88 -18.76 2.68
N ALA A 60 -9.91 -19.72 1.75
CA ALA A 60 -9.18 -19.65 0.48
C ALA A 60 -9.40 -18.36 -0.31
N ARG A 61 -10.63 -17.81 -0.31
CA ARG A 61 -10.96 -16.58 -1.05
C ARG A 61 -10.23 -15.33 -0.55
N ARG A 62 -9.75 -15.33 0.69
CA ARG A 62 -9.08 -14.19 1.34
C ARG A 62 -7.60 -14.45 1.66
N MET A 63 -7.03 -15.49 1.04
CA MET A 63 -5.65 -15.91 1.24
C MET A 63 -4.87 -15.84 -0.07
N GLY A 64 -3.56 -16.00 0.03
CA GLY A 64 -2.65 -16.05 -1.09
C GLY A 64 -2.17 -14.68 -1.55
N SER A 65 -1.07 -14.72 -2.28
CA SER A 65 -0.32 -13.54 -2.68
C SER A 65 -1.08 -12.64 -3.66
N GLU A 66 -1.95 -13.23 -4.48
CA GLU A 66 -2.82 -12.47 -5.40
C GLU A 66 -3.85 -11.64 -4.62
N HIS A 67 -4.46 -12.21 -3.58
CA HIS A 67 -5.39 -11.48 -2.72
C HIS A 67 -4.67 -10.37 -1.95
N LEU A 68 -3.49 -10.67 -1.39
CA LEU A 68 -2.64 -9.69 -0.74
C LEU A 68 -2.35 -8.49 -1.66
N GLY A 69 -1.93 -8.75 -2.90
CA GLY A 69 -1.67 -7.69 -3.88
C GLY A 69 -2.89 -6.80 -4.12
N LYS A 70 -4.08 -7.40 -4.31
CA LYS A 70 -5.32 -6.63 -4.49
C LYS A 70 -5.66 -5.76 -3.29
N VAL A 71 -5.52 -6.29 -2.08
CA VAL A 71 -5.81 -5.57 -0.83
C VAL A 71 -4.84 -4.40 -0.65
N LEU A 72 -3.54 -4.63 -0.84
CA LEU A 72 -2.52 -3.58 -0.73
C LEU A 72 -2.73 -2.48 -1.77
N SER A 73 -3.00 -2.83 -3.03
CA SER A 73 -3.28 -1.85 -4.08
C SER A 73 -4.50 -0.99 -3.77
N LYS A 74 -5.61 -1.59 -3.33
CA LYS A 74 -6.82 -0.86 -2.93
C LYS A 74 -6.57 0.05 -1.73
N HIS A 75 -5.79 -0.42 -0.75
CA HIS A 75 -5.45 0.37 0.42
C HIS A 75 -4.61 1.59 0.04
N LEU A 76 -3.55 1.38 -0.76
CA LEU A 76 -2.69 2.46 -1.26
C LEU A 76 -3.50 3.50 -2.04
N GLU A 77 -4.38 3.07 -2.94
CA GLU A 77 -5.25 3.94 -3.71
C GLU A 77 -6.14 4.81 -2.79
N THR A 78 -6.72 4.19 -1.76
CA THR A 78 -7.56 4.88 -0.78
C THR A 78 -6.76 5.95 -0.02
N VAL A 79 -5.55 5.61 0.43
CA VAL A 79 -4.67 6.54 1.14
C VAL A 79 -4.30 7.72 0.24
N ILE A 80 -3.87 7.46 -1.00
CA ILE A 80 -3.51 8.51 -1.97
C ILE A 80 -4.70 9.46 -2.18
N LYS A 81 -5.89 8.90 -2.48
CA LYS A 81 -7.11 9.70 -2.68
C LYS A 81 -7.48 10.54 -1.46
N SER A 82 -7.33 9.99 -0.26
CA SER A 82 -7.63 10.72 0.99
C SER A 82 -6.67 11.89 1.25
N ARG A 83 -5.42 11.81 0.76
CA ARG A 83 -4.40 12.85 0.98
C ARG A 83 -4.45 13.99 -0.02
N ILE A 84 -4.88 13.73 -1.27
CA ILE A 84 -4.93 14.73 -2.34
C ILE A 84 -5.66 16.04 -1.92
N PRO A 85 -6.86 16.01 -1.33
CA PRO A 85 -7.56 17.25 -0.95
C PRO A 85 -6.79 18.08 0.07
N SER A 86 -6.15 17.43 1.04
CA SER A 86 -5.35 18.13 2.06
C SER A 86 -4.10 18.79 1.45
N LEU A 87 -3.46 18.13 0.49
CA LEU A 87 -2.32 18.68 -0.25
C LEU A 87 -2.75 19.86 -1.12
N GLN A 88 -3.89 19.77 -1.81
CA GLN A 88 -4.44 20.88 -2.60
C GLN A 88 -4.78 22.08 -1.71
N SER A 89 -5.40 21.85 -0.55
CA SER A 89 -5.71 22.91 0.42
C SER A 89 -4.44 23.58 0.94
N LEU A 90 -3.40 22.79 1.24
CA LEU A 90 -2.11 23.32 1.69
C LEU A 90 -1.47 24.20 0.61
N ILE A 91 -1.41 23.72 -0.65
CA ILE A 91 -0.84 24.47 -1.78
C ILE A 91 -1.59 25.79 -1.98
N ASN A 92 -2.92 25.76 -2.03
CA ASN A 92 -3.73 26.95 -2.23
C ASN A 92 -3.56 27.96 -1.09
N LYS A 93 -3.47 27.47 0.16
CA LYS A 93 -3.19 28.32 1.32
C LYS A 93 -1.81 28.98 1.19
N THR A 94 -0.77 28.22 0.86
CA THR A 94 0.58 28.76 0.67
C THR A 94 0.62 29.80 -0.45
N ILE A 95 -0.09 29.59 -1.56
CA ILE A 95 -0.21 30.58 -2.64
C ILE A 95 -0.80 31.89 -2.12
N LEU A 96 -1.94 31.83 -1.41
CA LEU A 96 -2.61 33.02 -0.87
C LEU A 96 -1.73 33.78 0.14
N GLU A 97 -1.01 33.06 0.99
CA GLU A 97 -0.08 33.66 1.95
C GLU A 97 1.07 34.39 1.24
N LEU A 98 1.65 33.77 0.21
CA LEU A 98 2.73 34.37 -0.59
C LEU A 98 2.24 35.57 -1.41
N GLU A 99 1.04 35.51 -2.00
CA GLU A 99 0.45 36.64 -2.72
C GLU A 99 0.15 37.81 -1.77
N THR A 100 -0.32 37.52 -0.56
CA THR A 100 -0.54 38.55 0.48
C THR A 100 0.78 39.20 0.89
N GLU A 101 1.84 38.40 1.08
CA GLU A 101 3.17 38.92 1.39
C GLU A 101 3.75 39.76 0.24
N LEU A 102 3.64 39.29 -1.00
CA LEU A 102 4.07 40.02 -2.19
C LEU A 102 3.36 41.37 -2.31
N ASN A 103 2.04 41.39 -2.12
CA ASN A 103 1.25 42.62 -2.11
C ASN A 103 1.70 43.59 -1.00
N ARG A 104 2.07 43.07 0.18
CA ARG A 104 2.60 43.88 1.29
C ARG A 104 3.97 44.48 0.96
N LEU A 105 4.84 43.74 0.28
CA LEU A 105 6.16 44.22 -0.15
C LEU A 105 6.05 45.32 -1.23
N GLY A 106 4.94 45.39 -1.94
CA GLY A 106 4.67 46.41 -2.95
C GLY A 106 5.31 46.10 -4.31
N LYS A 107 5.23 47.06 -5.23
CA LYS A 107 5.82 46.88 -6.57
C LYS A 107 7.34 46.84 -6.48
N PRO A 108 8.03 46.07 -7.35
CA PRO A 108 9.47 46.16 -7.49
C PRO A 108 9.87 47.63 -7.63
N ILE A 109 10.85 48.06 -6.84
CA ILE A 109 11.49 49.35 -7.04
C ILE A 109 12.04 49.30 -8.46
N ALA A 110 11.51 50.14 -9.36
CA ALA A 110 12.12 50.31 -10.67
C ALA A 110 13.59 50.66 -10.41
N THR A 111 14.51 49.83 -10.88
CA THR A 111 15.92 50.23 -11.02
C THR A 111 15.98 51.27 -12.12
N ASP A 112 15.46 52.46 -11.84
CA ASP A 112 15.67 53.63 -12.65
C ASP A 112 15.83 54.83 -11.72
N ALA A 113 16.99 54.86 -11.09
CA ALA A 113 17.65 56.09 -10.72
C ALA A 113 19.06 55.98 -11.33
N GLY A 114 19.45 56.70 -12.37
CA GLY A 114 18.83 57.80 -13.10
C GLY A 114 19.96 58.62 -13.72
N VAL A 115 19.81 58.94 -15.01
CA VAL A 115 20.16 60.25 -15.60
C VAL A 115 21.65 60.67 -15.72
N ARG A 116 22.05 60.80 -17.00
CA ARG A 116 23.00 61.74 -17.65
C ARG A 116 24.50 61.70 -17.30
N VAL A 117 25.30 61.30 -18.29
CA VAL A 117 26.26 62.19 -18.96
C VAL A 117 26.06 62.07 -20.47
#